data_AF-A0A0B2SVU9-F1
#
_entry.id   AF-A0A0B2SVU9-F1
#
_cell.length_a   1.000
_cell.length_b   1.000
_cell.length_c   1.000
_cell.angle_alpha   90.00
_cell.angle_beta   90.00
_cell.angle_gamma   90.00
#
_symmetry.space_group_name_H-M   'P 1'
#
loop_
_entity.id
_entity.type
_entity.pdbx_description
1 polymer ?
#
loop_
_entity_poly.entity_id
_entity_poly.type
_entity_poly.pdbx_seq_one_letter_code
_entity_poly.pdbx_strand_id
1 'polypeptide(L)' 'YLFILCMEKLAILIQENVNDGSREPVKISRNGPAICHLVFANDCLLFVKATCSQVRIVKEVLHQFCRVS' A
#
# COMPACT_ATOMS: atom_id res chain seq x y z
N TYR A 1 14.26 4.29 13.92
CA TYR A 1 14.72 3.34 12.90
C TYR A 1 13.78 2.15 12.72
N LEU A 2 13.33 1.48 13.78
CA LEU A 2 12.38 0.35 13.66
C LEU A 2 11.12 0.69 12.85
N PHE A 3 10.50 1.85 13.12
CA PHE A 3 9.34 2.31 12.36
C PHE A 3 9.62 2.39 10.86
N ILE A 4 10.74 3.00 10.46
CA ILE A 4 11.12 3.14 9.03
C ILE A 4 11.25 1.76 8.37
N LEU A 5 11.90 0.81 9.04
CA LEU A 5 12.06 -0.57 8.52
C LEU A 5 10.71 -1.31 8.41
N CYS A 6 9.83 -1.14 9.40
CA CYS A 6 8.47 -1.67 9.35
C CYS A 6 7.68 -1.09 8.17
N MET A 7 7.77 0.22 7.94
CA MET A 7 7.07 0.88 6.84
C MET A 7 7.66 0.53 5.47
N GLU A 8 8.97 0.32 5.37
CA GLU A 8 9.63 -0.15 4.16
C GLU A 8 9.14 -1.57 3.80
N LYS A 9 9.06 -2.48 4.78
CA LYS A 9 8.47 -3.81 4.59
C LYS A 9 7.00 -3.73 4.13
N LEU A 10 6.21 -2.84 4.73
CA LEU A 10 4.83 -2.62 4.32
C LEU A 10 4.74 -2.09 2.88
N ALA A 11 5.61 -1.15 2.50
CA ALA A 11 5.68 -0.59 1.16
C ALA A 11 6.00 -1.65 0.10
N ILE A 12 6.94 -2.55 0.39
CA ILE A 12 7.29 -3.70 -0.48
C ILE A 12 6.07 -4.60 -0.69
N LEU A 13 5.39 -5.02 0.38
CA LEU A 13 4.19 -5.87 0.29
C LEU A 13 3.08 -5.22 -0.56
N ILE A 14 2.87 -3.91 -0.40
CA ILE A 14 1.89 -3.17 -1.21
C ILE A 14 2.32 -3.16 -2.68
N GLN A 15 3.60 -2.96 -2.96
CA GLN A 15 4.13 -2.89 -4.33
C GLN A 15 4.07 -4.24 -5.04
N GLU A 16 4.32 -5.35 -4.35
CA GLU A 16 4.15 -6.70 -4.90
C GLU A 16 2.71 -6.94 -5.36
N ASN A 17 1.72 -6.58 -4.55
CA ASN A 17 0.31 -6.71 -4.91
C ASN A 17 -0.08 -5.84 -6.12
N VAL A 18 0.59 -4.71 -6.32
CA VAL A 18 0.40 -3.84 -7.49
C VAL A 18 1.05 -4.45 -8.74
N ASN A 19 2.25 -5.01 -8.60
CA ASN A 19 2.98 -5.64 -9.69
C ASN A 19 2.29 -6.91 -10.19
N ASP A 20 1.68 -7.68 -9.27
CA ASP A 20 0.88 -8.87 -9.58
C ASP A 20 -0.47 -8.52 -10.23
N GLY A 21 -0.76 -7.24 -10.45
CA GLY A 21 -2.00 -6.76 -11.07
C GLY A 21 -3.24 -6.90 -10.18
N SER A 22 -3.10 -7.42 -8.96
CA SER A 22 -4.22 -7.56 -8.02
C SER A 22 -4.71 -6.20 -7.53
N ARG A 23 -3.79 -5.26 -7.30
CA ARG A 23 -4.09 -3.92 -6.81
C ARG A 23 -3.88 -2.85 -7.87
N GLU A 24 -4.89 -2.01 -8.06
CA GLU A 24 -4.82 -0.92 -9.03
C GLU A 24 -4.33 0.37 -8.35
N PRO A 25 -3.25 0.99 -8.86
CA PRO A 25 -2.73 2.22 -8.29
C PRO A 25 -3.63 3.41 -8.59
N VAL A 26 -3.59 4.43 -7.73
CA VAL A 26 -4.40 5.65 -7.88
C VAL A 26 -3.59 6.71 -8.62
N LYS A 27 -4.14 7.24 -9.72
CA LYS A 27 -3.57 8.40 -10.42
C LYS A 27 -4.31 9.66 -10.01
N ILE A 28 -3.58 10.63 -9.44
CA ILE A 28 -4.15 11.91 -9.00
C ILE A 28 -4.35 12.87 -10.18
N SER A 29 -3.54 12.75 -11.23
CA SER A 29 -3.69 13.52 -12.48
C SER A 29 -3.41 12.64 -13.70
N ARG A 30 -3.86 13.08 -14.89
CA ARG A 30 -3.70 12.31 -16.14
C ARG A 30 -2.24 11.95 -16.45
N ASN A 31 -1.30 12.84 -16.11
CA ASN A 31 0.14 12.69 -16.32
C ASN A 31 0.91 12.52 -15.01
N GLY A 32 0.20 12.31 -13.90
CA GLY A 32 0.80 12.15 -12.58
C GLY A 32 1.27 10.73 -12.32
N PRO A 33 2.17 10.54 -11.34
CA PRO A 33 2.57 9.21 -10.92
C PRO A 33 1.36 8.44 -10.38
N ALA A 34 1.42 7.12 -10.55
CA ALA A 34 0.47 6.22 -9.93
C ALA A 34 0.95 5.95 -8.49
N ILE A 35 0.11 6.28 -7.51
CA ILE A 35 0.46 6.25 -6.08
C ILE A 35 -0.41 5.20 -5.38
N CYS A 36 0.21 4.42 -4.52
CA CYS A 36 -0.47 3.43 -3.66
C CYS A 36 -0.27 3.70 -2.17
N HIS A 37 0.84 4.34 -1.80
CA HIS A 37 1.18 4.64 -0.42
C HIS A 37 2.03 5.92 -0.34
N LEU A 38 1.94 6.61 0.79
CA LEU A 38 2.81 7.70 1.21
C LEU A 38 3.22 7.41 2.65
N VAL A 39 4.52 7.40 2.92
CA VAL A 39 5.08 7.10 4.25
C VAL A 39 5.73 8.36 4.81
N PHE A 40 5.40 8.69 6.05
CA PHE A 40 5.98 9.77 6.84
C PHE A 40 6.71 9.18 8.05
N ALA A 41 7.27 10.03 8.92
CA ALA A 41 8.05 9.56 10.08
C ALA A 41 7.23 8.77 11.12
N ASN A 42 5.92 9.02 11.22
CA ASN A 42 5.03 8.38 12.21
C ASN A 42 3.75 7.80 11.59
N ASP A 43 3.45 8.12 10.34
CA ASP A 43 2.16 7.82 9.72
C ASP A 43 2.36 7.30 8.28
N CYS A 44 1.38 6.56 7.77
CA CYS A 44 1.23 6.37 6.32
C CYS A 44 -0.18 6.63 5.85
N LEU A 45 -0.26 7.07 4.59
CA LEU A 45 -1.49 7.13 3.83
C LEU A 45 -1.49 6.02 2.78
N LEU A 46 -2.56 5.22 2.77
CA LEU A 46 -2.77 4.18 1.77
C LEU A 46 -3.83 4.65 0.78
N PHE A 47 -3.45 4.69 -0.50
CA PHE A 47 -4.33 5.05 -1.60
C PHE A 47 -4.89 3.77 -2.20
N VAL A 48 -6.22 3.71 -2.26
CA VAL A 48 -6.96 2.58 -2.81
C VAL A 48 -8.16 3.11 -3.59
N LYS A 49 -8.51 2.44 -4.68
CA LYS A 49 -9.81 2.71 -5.34
C LYS A 49 -10.94 2.32 -4.39
N ALA A 50 -12.01 3.12 -4.37
CA ALA A 50 -13.17 2.89 -3.51
C ALA A 50 -14.05 1.74 -4.05
N THR A 51 -13.46 0.56 -4.24
CA THR A 51 -14.15 -0.67 -4.62
C THR A 51 -13.95 -1.72 -3.54
N CYS A 52 -14.95 -2.56 -3.32
CA CYS A 52 -14.90 -3.59 -2.27
C CYS A 52 -13.73 -4.57 -2.48
N SER A 53 -13.41 -4.91 -3.74
CA SER A 53 -12.28 -5.78 -4.08
C SER A 53 -10.94 -5.17 -3.68
N GLN A 54 -10.72 -3.90 -4.02
CA GLN A 54 -9.46 -3.20 -3.73
C GLN A 54 -9.27 -2.97 -2.23
N VAL A 55 -10.34 -2.62 -1.51
CA VAL A 55 -10.30 -2.50 -0.04
C VAL A 55 -10.00 -3.85 0.63
N ARG A 56 -10.55 -4.96 0.12
CA ARG A 56 -10.26 -6.30 0.65
C ARG A 56 -8.79 -6.67 0.48
N ILE A 57 -8.18 -6.32 -0.65
CA ILE A 57 -6.74 -6.55 -0.89
C ILE A 57 -5.90 -5.73 0.11
N VAL A 58 -6.21 -4.45 0.32
CA VAL A 58 -5.52 -3.63 1.34
C VAL A 58 -5.59 -4.30 2.72
N LYS A 59 -6.79 -4.76 3.10
CA LYS A 59 -7.02 -5.41 4.38
C LYS A 59 -6.17 -6.68 4.53
N GLU A 60 -6.11 -7.51 3.50
CA GLU A 60 -5.29 -8.73 3.51
C GLU A 60 -3.79 -8.41 3.64
N VAL A 61 -3.30 -7.42 2.89
CA VAL A 61 -1.89 -6.98 2.99
C VAL A 61 -1.56 -6.50 4.40
N LEU A 62 -2.46 -5.72 5.02
CA LEU A 62 -2.28 -5.27 6.41
C LEU A 62 -2.32 -6.44 7.40
N HIS A 63 -3.24 -7.38 7.22
CA HIS A 63 -3.31 -8.60 8.04
C HIS A 63 -2.03 -9.43 7.92
N GLN A 64 -1.52 -9.63 6.70
CA GLN A 64 -0.27 -10.33 6.44
C GLN A 64 0.88 -9.61 7.14
N PHE A 65 1.00 -8.29 6.98
CA PHE A 65 2.02 -7.48 7.62
C PHE A 65 2.01 -7.62 9.15
N CYS A 66 0.83 -7.54 9.78
CA CYS A 66 0.69 -7.67 11.24
C CYS A 66 0.97 -9.09 11.74
N ARG A 67 0.73 -10.13 10.94
CA ARG A 67 1.02 -11.52 11.33
C ARG A 67 2.52 -11.83 11.38
N VAL A 68 3.31 -11.12 10.57
CA VAL A 68 4.76 -11.33 10.43
C VAL A 68 5.61 -10.27 11.15
N SER A 69 4.96 -9.39 11.93
CA SER A 69 5.59 -8.34 12.73
C SER A 69 5.51 -8.71 14.21
#